data_AF-A0A0B1S098-F1
#
_entry.id   AF-A0A0B1S098-F1
#
_cell.length_a   1.000
_cell.length_b   1.000
_cell.length_c   1.000
_cell.angle_alpha   90.00
_cell.angle_beta   90.00
_cell.angle_gamma   90.00
#
_symmetry.space_group_name_H-M   'P 1'
#
loop_
_entity.id
_entity.type
_entity.pdbx_description
1 polymer ?
#
loop_
_entity_poly.entity_id
_entity_poly.type
_entity_poly.pdbx_seq_one_letter_code
_entity_poly.pdbx_strand_id
1 'polypeptide(L)'
;MEDLRVRHVGDLGNIVANRRGVAYTTLFTRRVTLFGANSVIGRSFVVHANEDDLGKGQGDQRPESLRTGNAGARLACGVIGRTARS
;
A
#
# COMPACT_ATOMS: atom_id res chain seq x y z
N MET A 1 2.46 20.80 -8.23
CA MET A 1 3.12 19.84 -7.30
C MET A 1 2.11 19.49 -6.21
N GLU A 2 1.08 18.74 -6.60
CA GLU A 2 -0.12 18.51 -5.77
C GLU A 2 0.14 17.63 -4.57
N ASP A 3 -0.66 17.86 -3.54
CA ASP A 3 -0.48 17.49 -2.14
C ASP A 3 -0.13 16.02 -1.90
N LEU A 4 1.16 15.69 -1.97
CA LEU A 4 1.71 14.40 -1.55
C LEU A 4 1.80 14.26 -0.02
N ARG A 5 1.34 15.24 0.78
CA ARG A 5 1.61 15.28 2.22
C ARG A 5 0.65 14.42 3.04
N VAL A 6 -0.61 14.31 2.64
CA VAL A 6 -1.63 13.53 3.36
C VAL A 6 -1.78 12.15 2.74
N ARG A 7 -1.27 11.13 3.44
CA ARG A 7 -1.41 9.71 3.08
C ARG A 7 -1.38 8.89 4.35
N HIS A 8 -1.99 7.72 4.36
CA HIS A 8 -1.83 6.78 5.46
C HIS A 8 -0.39 6.27 5.52
N VAL A 9 0.04 5.83 6.71
CA VAL A 9 1.37 5.23 6.90
C VAL A 9 1.56 3.97 6.05
N GLY A 10 0.46 3.23 5.83
CA GLY A 10 0.45 2.01 5.03
C GLY A 10 0.36 2.21 3.51
N ASP A 11 0.22 3.44 3.03
CA ASP A 11 0.09 3.71 1.59
C ASP A 11 1.46 3.61 0.92
N LEU A 12 1.69 2.49 0.22
CA LEU A 12 2.93 2.21 -0.50
C LEU A 12 2.80 2.41 -2.02
N GLY A 13 1.59 2.66 -2.51
CA GLY A 13 1.28 2.87 -3.92
C GLY A 13 1.19 1.57 -4.72
N ASN A 14 1.32 1.70 -6.05
CA ASN A 14 1.13 0.59 -6.99
C ASN A 14 2.40 -0.23 -7.24
N ILE A 15 2.21 -1.52 -7.51
CA ILE A 15 3.23 -2.43 -8.05
C ILE A 15 2.81 -2.86 -9.46
N VAL A 16 3.77 -3.16 -10.33
CA VAL A 16 3.48 -3.55 -11.71
C VAL A 16 3.87 -5.02 -11.91
N ALA A 17 2.87 -5.85 -12.19
CA ALA A 17 3.09 -7.22 -12.61
C ALA A 17 3.45 -7.29 -14.09
N ASN A 18 4.39 -8.17 -14.45
CA ASN A 18 4.71 -8.46 -15.84
C ASN A 18 3.61 -9.31 -16.52
N ARG A 19 3.78 -9.62 -17.80
CA ARG A 19 2.81 -10.43 -18.59
C ARG A 19 2.57 -11.84 -18.05
N ARG A 20 3.40 -12.33 -17.12
CA ARG A 20 3.24 -13.63 -16.44
C ARG A 20 2.57 -13.49 -15.06
N GLY A 21 2.11 -12.30 -14.69
CA GLY A 21 1.50 -12.03 -13.38
C GLY A 21 2.50 -11.88 -12.23
N VAL A 22 3.80 -11.71 -12.53
CA VAL A 22 4.85 -11.59 -11.50
C VAL A 22 5.30 -10.14 -11.35
N ALA A 23 5.23 -9.61 -10.13
CA ALA A 23 5.75 -8.29 -9.78
C ALA A 23 7.06 -8.42 -9.00
N TYR A 24 8.16 -7.94 -9.57
CA TYR A 24 9.42 -7.73 -8.85
C TYR A 24 9.52 -6.25 -8.53
N THR A 25 9.53 -5.90 -7.24
CA THR A 25 9.54 -4.49 -6.81
C THR A 25 10.44 -4.28 -5.60
N THR A 26 11.02 -3.09 -5.55
CA THR A 26 11.74 -2.57 -4.39
C THR A 26 11.11 -1.23 -4.03
N LEU A 27 10.55 -1.13 -2.83
CA LEU A 27 9.90 0.08 -2.34
C LEU A 27 10.70 0.67 -1.19
N PHE A 28 10.91 1.98 -1.23
CA PHE A 28 11.56 2.72 -0.16
C PHE A 28 10.57 3.70 0.47
N THR A 29 10.41 3.64 1.79
CA THR A 29 9.55 4.57 2.54
C THR A 29 10.21 4.92 3.87
N ARG A 30 10.04 6.18 4.30
CA ARG A 30 10.47 6.66 5.62
C ARG A 30 9.35 6.68 6.65
N ARG A 31 8.12 6.36 6.24
CA ARG A 31 6.91 6.43 7.10
C ARG A 31 6.65 5.11 7.83
N VAL A 32 7.01 3.99 7.23
CA VAL A 32 6.88 2.66 7.84
C VAL A 32 8.05 2.42 8.78
N THR A 33 7.76 1.97 10.00
CA THR A 33 8.76 1.61 11.00
C THR A 33 8.51 0.20 11.51
N LEU A 34 9.57 -0.51 11.87
CA LEU A 34 9.51 -1.80 12.55
C LEU A 34 9.58 -1.66 14.07
N PHE A 35 9.71 -0.43 14.59
CA PHE A 35 9.98 -0.12 16.00
C PHE A 35 8.99 0.91 16.55
N GLY A 36 8.80 0.88 17.87
CA GLY A 36 7.95 1.82 18.61
C GLY A 36 6.44 1.57 18.44
N ALA A 37 5.62 2.49 18.94
CA ALA A 37 4.16 2.37 18.97
C ALA A 37 3.51 2.27 17.57
N ASN A 38 4.16 2.85 16.56
CA ASN A 38 3.69 2.83 15.18
C ASN A 38 4.29 1.68 14.36
N SER A 39 4.86 0.66 15.01
CA SER A 39 5.41 -0.50 14.31
C SER A 39 4.37 -1.19 13.43
N VAL A 40 4.81 -1.63 12.25
CA VAL A 40 3.99 -2.46 11.34
C VAL A 40 4.13 -3.96 11.62
N ILE A 41 5.00 -4.38 12.54
CA ILE A 41 5.10 -5.78 12.96
C ILE A 41 3.74 -6.24 13.51
N GLY A 42 3.28 -7.42 13.06
CA GLY A 42 1.97 -7.98 13.40
C GLY A 42 0.79 -7.40 12.61
N ARG A 43 1.02 -6.37 11.77
CA ARG A 43 0.05 -5.91 10.76
C ARG A 43 0.20 -6.72 9.47
N SER A 44 -0.58 -6.36 8.45
CA SER A 44 -0.58 -7.07 7.16
C SER A 44 -0.05 -6.21 6.02
N PHE A 45 0.67 -6.85 5.10
CA PHE A 45 0.88 -6.36 3.74
C PHE A 45 -0.23 -6.91 2.85
N VAL A 46 -0.80 -6.09 1.96
CA VAL A 46 -1.96 -6.47 1.12
C VAL A 46 -1.71 -6.04 -0.32
N VAL A 47 -2.01 -6.94 -1.26
CA VAL A 47 -2.02 -6.65 -2.70
C VAL A 47 -3.47 -6.62 -3.18
N HIS A 48 -3.84 -5.56 -3.89
CA HIS A 48 -5.18 -5.31 -4.39
C HIS A 48 -5.36 -5.71 -5.86
N ALA A 49 -6.61 -5.88 -6.29
CA ALA A 49 -6.98 -6.33 -7.63
C ALA A 49 -6.85 -5.24 -8.70
N ASN A 50 -7.10 -3.99 -8.32
CA ASN A 50 -7.08 -2.84 -9.21
C ASN A 50 -5.98 -1.87 -8.82
N GLU A 51 -5.69 -0.94 -9.73
CA GLU A 51 -4.78 0.17 -9.49
C GLU A 51 -5.34 1.11 -8.40
N ASP A 52 -4.48 1.50 -7.46
CA ASP A 52 -4.74 2.56 -6.50
C ASP A 52 -4.66 3.92 -7.21
N ASP A 53 -5.74 4.70 -7.16
CA ASP A 53 -5.83 6.02 -7.78
C ASP A 53 -5.07 7.12 -7.02
N LEU A 54 -4.43 6.77 -5.90
CA LEU A 54 -3.59 7.60 -5.05
C LEU A 54 -4.34 8.78 -4.42
N GLY A 55 -5.64 8.61 -4.14
CA GLY A 55 -6.47 9.65 -3.55
C GLY A 55 -6.96 10.69 -4.55
N LYS A 56 -6.85 10.42 -5.86
CA LYS A 56 -7.14 11.38 -6.94
C LYS A 56 -8.47 11.14 -7.66
N GLY A 57 -9.25 10.15 -7.27
CA GLY A 57 -10.60 9.93 -7.79
C GLY A 57 -11.49 11.15 -7.56
N GLN A 58 -12.37 11.46 -8.52
CA GLN A 58 -13.22 12.65 -8.51
C GLN A 58 -14.70 12.29 -8.57
N GLY A 59 -15.57 13.28 -8.33
CA GLY A 59 -17.02 13.08 -8.30
C GLY A 59 -17.42 11.98 -7.32
N ASP A 60 -18.24 11.05 -7.79
CA ASP A 60 -18.75 9.93 -6.98
C ASP A 60 -17.65 8.98 -6.48
N GLN A 61 -16.47 8.98 -7.12
CA GLN A 61 -15.33 8.14 -6.71
C GLN A 61 -14.50 8.76 -5.58
N ARG A 62 -14.66 10.06 -5.29
CA ARG A 62 -13.82 10.79 -4.33
C ARG A 62 -13.85 10.21 -2.91
N PRO A 63 -15.00 9.81 -2.33
CA PRO A 63 -15.04 9.29 -0.97
C PRO A 63 -14.22 8.02 -0.79
N GLU A 64 -14.30 7.09 -1.73
CA GLU A 64 -13.58 5.82 -1.66
C GLU A 64 -12.11 5.97 -2.08
N SER A 65 -11.82 6.89 -3.02
CA SER A 65 -10.45 7.26 -3.39
C SER A 65 -9.63 7.72 -2.17
N LEU A 66 -10.18 8.61 -1.35
CA LEU A 66 -9.51 9.10 -0.13
C LEU A 66 -9.34 8.03 0.95
N ARG A 67 -10.07 6.92 0.86
CA ARG A 67 -10.11 5.87 1.88
C ARG A 67 -9.23 4.67 1.54
N THR A 68 -9.31 4.19 0.29
CA THR A 68 -8.69 2.94 -0.16
C THR A 68 -8.04 3.05 -1.54
N GLY A 69 -8.03 4.24 -2.14
CA GLY A 69 -7.51 4.45 -3.49
C GLY A 69 -8.35 3.79 -4.58
N ASN A 70 -9.59 3.39 -4.30
CA ASN A 70 -10.42 2.62 -5.24
C ASN A 70 -9.76 1.31 -5.74
N ALA A 71 -8.80 0.75 -5.00
CA ALA A 71 -7.99 -0.39 -5.43
C ALA A 71 -8.76 -1.73 -5.50
N GLY A 72 -10.03 -1.76 -5.06
CA GLY A 72 -10.90 -2.93 -5.17
C GLY A 72 -10.52 -4.07 -4.22
N ALA A 73 -10.81 -5.30 -4.65
CA ALA A 73 -10.67 -6.50 -3.81
C ALA A 73 -9.23 -6.79 -3.38
N ARG A 74 -9.07 -7.46 -2.23
CA ARG A 74 -7.76 -7.88 -1.68
C ARG A 74 -7.41 -9.24 -2.27
N LEU A 75 -6.44 -9.29 -3.18
CA LEU A 75 -6.02 -10.54 -3.83
C LEU A 75 -5.22 -11.45 -2.88
N ALA A 76 -4.33 -10.85 -2.10
CA ALA A 76 -3.49 -11.57 -1.16
C ALA A 76 -3.14 -10.68 0.03
N CYS A 77 -2.92 -11.31 1.19
CA CYS A 77 -2.38 -10.66 2.36
C CYS A 77 -1.37 -11.55 3.07
N GLY A 78 -0.46 -10.94 3.82
CA GLY A 78 0.51 -11.65 4.64
C GLY A 78 0.86 -10.84 5.88
N VAL A 79 1.05 -11.53 7.01
CA VAL A 79 1.44 -10.88 8.28
C VAL A 79 2.90 -10.49 8.23
N ILE A 80 3.21 -9.27 8.65
CA ILE A 80 4.58 -8.76 8.77
C ILE A 80 5.18 -9.32 10.07
N GLY A 81 5.92 -10.41 9.93
CA GLY A 81 6.61 -11.09 11.02
C GLY A 81 8.02 -10.55 11.29
N ARG A 82 8.54 -10.83 12.48
CA ARG A 82 9.97 -10.69 12.76
C ARG A 82 10.68 -11.94 12.23
N THR A 83 11.82 -11.73 11.58
CA THR A 83 12.76 -12.80 11.24
C THR A 83 14.06 -12.60 12.00
N ALA A 84 14.79 -13.67 12.27
CA ALA A 84 16.18 -13.56 12.71
C ALA A 84 16.99 -12.85 11.62
N ARG A 85 18.06 -12.16 12.03
CA ARG A 85 19.03 -11.64 11.06
C ARG A 85 19.62 -12.82 10.29
N SER A 86 19.45 -12.82 8.97
CA SER A 86 20.25 -13.60 8.03
C SER A 86 21.69 -13.12 8.04
#